data_AF-A0A433PIP1-F1
#
_entry.id   AF-A0A433PIP1-F1
#
_cell.length_a   1.000
_cell.length_b   1.000
_cell.length_c   1.000
_cell.angle_alpha   90.00
_cell.angle_beta   90.00
_cell.angle_gamma   90.00
#
_symmetry.space_group_name_H-M   'P 1'
#
loop_
_entity.id
_entity.type
_entity.pdbx_description
1 polymer ?
#
loop_
_entity_poly.entity_id
_entity_poly.type
_entity_poly.pdbx_seq_one_letter_code
_entity_poly.pdbx_strand_id
1 'polypeptide(L)'
;MTIAQQTKLTNSNNNDIEPSARASLNNVIQTTPYIDIVVPHSNLFEGATEVILALFPQWTKEELDFLQCKDGITNKLVRVTHSPTNFKVLVRAYGKGSEQIIDRRQEIINILTVSAQGLCPPLYGRFRNGLVYGYIDGSIYSVDEMRDPHKSALVAKKLARWHQVALQEDEVEENGVTRKVTKLWSTMWKWIEQGDDVLKYFNERNIGTHSCLSVPTLYDSAKIQDIFEKNFDVSILKKELEYLQTELSSLDAPIVFAHNDLLYGNIIYNGENDEASFIDYEYGCYGYRGFDIGNHFNEFAGFECDYSKYPEKSFQYKWLDNYLRASSPDRTPTIADIDALYNEVDRFSLASHFYWGLWAMVQASLSDIDFDYMSYAVLRFSEYEKRKREVMHDGGGFSVILADSDKNIDPIEIACERTVELEE
;
A
#
# COMPACT_ATOMS: atom_id res chain seq x y z
N MET A 1 60.39 -47.35 22.10
CA MET A 1 60.39 -48.04 20.80
C MET A 1 58.95 -48.34 20.43
N THR A 2 58.60 -47.94 19.21
CA THR A 2 57.53 -48.49 18.36
C THR A 2 56.05 -48.31 18.72
N ILE A 3 55.40 -47.64 17.75
CA ILE A 3 54.09 -47.89 17.14
C ILE A 3 52.88 -47.15 17.72
N ALA A 4 52.57 -46.06 17.00
CA ALA A 4 51.26 -45.44 16.90
C ALA A 4 50.36 -46.25 15.97
N GLN A 5 49.09 -46.46 16.35
CA GLN A 5 47.93 -46.35 15.45
C GLN A 5 46.59 -46.54 16.21
N GLN A 6 45.67 -45.64 15.87
CA GLN A 6 44.22 -45.84 15.66
C GLN A 6 43.17 -45.55 16.78
N THR A 7 42.43 -44.45 16.50
CA THR A 7 40.95 -44.25 16.52
C THR A 7 40.23 -44.01 17.85
N LYS A 8 39.61 -42.82 18.01
CA LYS A 8 38.30 -42.44 17.45
C LYS A 8 37.97 -40.98 17.82
N LEU A 9 37.68 -40.18 16.79
CA LEU A 9 36.89 -38.97 16.91
C LEU A 9 35.42 -39.35 17.14
N THR A 10 34.77 -38.71 18.10
CA THR A 10 33.32 -38.57 18.13
C THR A 10 32.98 -37.10 18.30
N ASN A 11 32.33 -36.57 17.28
CA ASN A 11 31.79 -35.22 17.15
C ASN A 11 30.87 -34.85 18.31
N SER A 12 31.04 -33.63 18.82
CA SER A 12 29.95 -32.86 19.46
C SER A 12 29.69 -31.62 18.60
N ASN A 13 28.84 -31.76 17.58
CA ASN A 13 28.20 -30.61 16.96
C ASN A 13 26.89 -30.36 17.71
N ASN A 14 26.93 -29.51 18.73
CA ASN A 14 25.74 -28.78 19.16
C ASN A 14 25.63 -27.56 18.25
N ASN A 15 24.95 -27.73 17.12
CA ASN A 15 24.40 -26.62 16.37
C ASN A 15 23.01 -26.33 16.95
N ASP A 16 22.94 -25.43 17.93
CA ASP A 16 21.70 -24.71 18.20
C ASP A 16 21.51 -23.75 17.01
N ILE A 17 20.77 -24.23 16.01
CA ILE A 17 20.43 -23.45 14.81
C ILE A 17 19.36 -22.45 15.24
N GLU A 18 19.68 -21.15 15.21
CA GLU A 18 18.67 -20.10 15.36
C GLU A 18 17.55 -20.30 14.31
N PRO A 19 16.27 -20.19 14.69
CA PRO A 19 15.17 -20.28 13.72
C PRO A 19 15.35 -19.20 12.65
N SER A 20 15.20 -19.57 11.38
CA SER A 20 15.21 -18.57 10.29
C SER A 20 14.11 -17.52 10.51
N ALA A 21 14.33 -16.29 10.04
CA ALA A 21 13.35 -15.19 10.18
C ALA A 21 11.94 -15.59 9.70
N ARG A 22 11.86 -16.36 8.61
CA ARG A 22 10.60 -16.90 8.08
C ARG A 22 9.93 -17.93 9.01
N ALA A 23 10.70 -18.76 9.71
CA ALA A 23 10.18 -19.65 10.74
C ALA A 23 9.68 -18.88 11.97
N SER A 24 10.37 -17.79 12.34
CA SER A 24 9.96 -16.86 13.40
C SER A 24 8.62 -16.19 13.07
N LEU A 25 8.48 -15.60 11.88
CA LEU A 25 7.22 -15.00 11.40
C LEU A 25 6.05 -15.99 11.38
N ASN A 26 6.29 -17.20 10.85
CA ASN A 26 5.28 -18.25 10.85
C ASN A 26 4.85 -18.62 12.26
N ASN A 27 5.79 -18.66 13.20
CA ASN A 27 5.50 -18.89 14.60
C ASN A 27 4.68 -17.73 15.18
N VAL A 28 5.05 -16.47 14.94
CA VAL A 28 4.27 -15.30 15.42
C VAL A 28 2.84 -15.34 14.89
N ILE A 29 2.63 -15.58 13.59
CA ILE A 29 1.28 -15.72 13.01
C ILE A 29 0.52 -16.87 13.67
N GLN A 30 1.17 -18.01 13.90
CA GLN A 30 0.55 -19.17 14.57
C GLN A 30 0.21 -18.89 16.03
N THR A 31 0.98 -18.05 16.72
CA THR A 31 0.71 -17.63 18.11
C THR A 31 -0.39 -16.58 18.21
N THR A 32 -0.69 -15.85 17.14
CA THR A 32 -1.85 -14.94 17.10
C THR A 32 -3.14 -15.76 17.25
N PRO A 33 -3.97 -15.50 18.28
CA PRO A 33 -5.21 -16.22 18.53
C PRO A 33 -6.06 -16.37 17.28
N TYR A 34 -6.53 -17.60 17.02
CA TYR A 34 -7.42 -17.90 15.90
C TYR A 34 -8.76 -18.41 16.41
N ILE A 35 -9.84 -17.77 15.97
CA ILE A 35 -11.20 -18.10 16.34
C ILE A 35 -11.90 -18.67 15.12
N ASP A 36 -12.44 -19.88 15.26
CA ASP A 36 -13.07 -20.59 14.16
C ASP A 36 -14.53 -20.14 13.89
N ILE A 37 -14.74 -18.83 13.79
CA ILE A 37 -16.03 -18.18 13.58
C ILE A 37 -16.02 -17.41 12.25
N VAL A 38 -17.16 -17.43 11.54
CA VAL A 38 -17.41 -16.56 10.38
C VAL A 38 -18.29 -15.41 10.86
N VAL A 39 -17.88 -14.18 10.57
CA VAL A 39 -18.71 -12.99 10.79
C VAL A 39 -19.48 -12.68 9.51
N PRO A 40 -20.79 -12.94 9.44
CA PRO A 40 -21.58 -12.67 8.25
C PRO A 40 -21.84 -11.18 8.08
N HIS A 41 -21.75 -10.66 6.84
CA HIS A 41 -22.05 -9.25 6.57
C HIS A 41 -23.50 -8.87 6.88
N SER A 42 -24.43 -9.82 6.82
CA SER A 42 -25.85 -9.63 7.16
C SER A 42 -26.13 -9.54 8.66
N ASN A 43 -25.20 -9.99 9.51
CA ASN A 43 -25.35 -9.95 10.96
C ASN A 43 -24.01 -9.62 11.64
N LEU A 44 -23.48 -8.45 11.27
CA LEU A 44 -22.13 -8.04 11.58
C LEU A 44 -21.89 -7.86 13.09
N PHE A 45 -22.84 -7.29 13.83
CA PHE A 45 -22.71 -7.04 15.27
C PHE A 45 -22.79 -8.32 16.11
N GLU A 46 -23.67 -9.26 15.77
CA GLU A 46 -23.74 -10.54 16.50
C GLU A 46 -22.47 -11.36 16.24
N GLY A 47 -22.03 -11.47 14.98
CA GLY A 47 -20.77 -12.15 14.67
C GLY A 47 -19.56 -11.48 15.33
N ALA A 48 -19.51 -10.15 15.37
CA ALA A 48 -18.48 -9.42 16.11
C ALA A 48 -18.54 -9.73 17.63
N THR A 49 -19.74 -9.81 18.22
CA THR A 49 -19.92 -10.18 19.62
C THR A 49 -19.31 -11.54 19.92
N GLU A 50 -19.62 -12.57 19.12
CA GLU A 50 -19.09 -13.93 19.31
C GLU A 50 -17.55 -13.96 19.26
N VAL A 51 -16.96 -13.26 18.28
CA VAL A 51 -15.50 -13.17 18.14
C VAL A 51 -14.87 -12.44 19.33
N ILE A 52 -15.46 -11.31 19.76
CA ILE A 52 -14.92 -10.52 20.88
C ILE A 52 -14.98 -11.28 22.20
N LEU A 53 -16.09 -11.95 22.51
CA LEU A 53 -16.23 -12.73 23.75
C LEU A 53 -15.32 -13.97 23.74
N ALA A 54 -14.95 -14.49 22.56
CA ALA A 54 -13.94 -15.54 22.45
C ALA A 54 -12.51 -15.05 22.72
N LEU A 55 -12.16 -13.80 22.33
CA LEU A 55 -10.84 -13.20 22.61
C LEU A 55 -10.73 -12.66 24.04
N PHE A 56 -11.83 -12.11 24.56
CA PHE A 56 -11.90 -11.43 25.86
C PHE A 56 -12.97 -12.11 26.72
N PRO A 57 -12.74 -13.34 27.22
CA PRO A 57 -13.75 -14.15 27.91
C PRO A 57 -14.23 -13.56 29.24
N GLN A 58 -13.54 -12.54 29.76
CA GLN A 58 -13.92 -11.80 30.96
C GLN A 58 -14.95 -10.69 30.70
N TRP A 59 -15.20 -10.32 29.45
CA TRP A 59 -16.23 -9.32 29.09
C TRP A 59 -17.60 -9.99 28.95
N THR A 60 -18.67 -9.22 29.10
CA THR A 60 -20.05 -9.67 28.81
C THR A 60 -20.68 -8.86 27.69
N LYS A 61 -21.74 -9.38 27.05
CA LYS A 61 -22.39 -8.71 25.92
C LYS A 61 -22.97 -7.33 26.30
N GLU A 62 -23.41 -7.18 27.54
CA GLU A 62 -23.98 -5.94 28.08
C GLU A 62 -22.93 -4.84 28.30
N GLU A 63 -21.65 -5.21 28.30
CA GLU A 63 -20.51 -4.29 28.46
C GLU A 63 -19.96 -3.81 27.11
N LEU A 64 -20.57 -4.19 25.99
CA LEU A 64 -20.09 -3.91 24.64
C LEU A 64 -20.96 -2.90 23.91
N ASP A 65 -20.35 -1.78 23.52
CA ASP A 65 -20.94 -0.80 22.61
C ASP A 65 -20.38 -0.99 21.19
N PHE A 66 -21.27 -1.01 20.20
CA PHE A 66 -20.93 -1.23 18.80
C PHE A 66 -21.15 0.03 17.96
N LEU A 67 -20.19 0.33 17.09
CA LEU A 67 -20.30 1.35 16.06
C LEU A 67 -19.83 0.76 14.73
N GLN A 68 -20.69 0.74 13.71
CA GLN A 68 -20.28 0.37 12.37
C GLN A 68 -19.53 1.54 11.71
N CYS A 69 -18.29 1.28 11.27
CA CYS A 69 -17.53 2.23 10.47
C CYS A 69 -17.88 2.02 8.99
N LYS A 70 -18.35 3.07 8.31
CA LYS A 70 -18.90 2.97 6.95
C LYS A 70 -17.91 3.35 5.84
N ASP A 71 -16.75 3.89 6.21
CA ASP A 71 -15.81 4.53 5.27
C ASP A 71 -14.93 3.55 4.48
N GLY A 72 -14.99 2.25 4.77
CA GLY A 72 -14.24 1.21 4.06
C GLY A 72 -15.01 0.62 2.88
N ILE A 73 -14.42 0.67 1.68
CA ILE A 73 -15.06 0.19 0.45
C ILE A 73 -15.00 -1.35 0.33
N THR A 74 -13.86 -1.96 0.68
CA THR A 74 -13.62 -3.41 0.51
C THR A 74 -13.93 -4.24 1.76
N ASN A 75 -14.25 -3.65 2.91
CA ASN A 75 -14.39 -4.36 4.19
C ASN A 75 -15.57 -3.87 5.02
N LYS A 76 -16.09 -4.73 5.90
CA LYS A 76 -17.08 -4.34 6.92
C LYS A 76 -16.37 -4.21 8.27
N LEU A 77 -16.38 -2.99 8.80
CA LEU A 77 -15.65 -2.60 10.01
C LEU A 77 -16.63 -2.30 11.14
N VAL A 78 -16.37 -2.88 12.32
CA VAL A 78 -17.13 -2.57 13.54
C VAL A 78 -16.18 -2.24 14.67
N ARG A 79 -16.28 -1.03 15.18
CA ARG A 79 -15.66 -0.67 16.45
C ARG A 79 -16.49 -1.27 17.58
N VAL A 80 -15.82 -2.02 18.45
CA VAL A 80 -16.38 -2.55 19.70
C VAL A 80 -15.68 -1.88 20.85
N THR A 81 -16.46 -1.26 21.74
CA THR A 81 -15.95 -0.58 22.94
C THR A 81 -16.38 -1.35 24.17
N HIS A 82 -15.44 -1.74 25.02
CA HIS A 82 -15.74 -2.29 26.32
C HIS A 82 -15.98 -1.16 27.32
N SER A 83 -17.25 -0.84 27.56
CA SER A 83 -17.71 0.36 28.28
C SER A 83 -17.07 0.54 29.67
N PRO A 84 -16.86 -0.51 30.50
CA PRO A 84 -16.23 -0.37 31.81
C PRO A 84 -14.79 0.16 31.78
N THR A 85 -14.05 -0.13 30.71
CA THR A 85 -12.62 0.23 30.59
C THR A 85 -12.34 1.26 29.50
N ASN A 86 -13.34 1.59 28.68
CA ASN A 86 -13.21 2.36 27.44
C ASN A 86 -12.18 1.78 26.45
N PHE A 87 -11.87 0.48 26.56
CA PHE A 87 -10.95 -0.19 25.65
C PHE A 87 -11.66 -0.48 24.33
N LYS A 88 -11.03 -0.12 23.21
CA LYS A 88 -11.63 -0.16 21.88
C LYS A 88 -10.86 -1.08 20.95
N VAL A 89 -11.61 -1.94 20.25
CA VAL A 89 -11.09 -2.82 19.20
C VAL A 89 -11.89 -2.63 17.92
N LEU A 90 -11.26 -2.96 16.79
CA LEU A 90 -11.88 -2.96 15.48
C LEU A 90 -11.97 -4.40 14.98
N VAL A 91 -13.18 -4.83 14.67
CA VAL A 91 -13.46 -6.12 14.01
C VAL A 91 -13.59 -5.83 12.52
N ARG A 92 -12.62 -6.34 11.73
CA ARG A 92 -12.60 -6.22 10.26
C ARG A 92 -13.01 -7.55 9.65
N ALA A 93 -14.21 -7.61 9.09
CA ALA A 93 -14.65 -8.73 8.25
C ALA A 93 -14.31 -8.45 6.78
N TYR A 94 -13.62 -9.39 6.14
CA TYR A 94 -13.17 -9.24 4.75
C TYR A 94 -14.35 -9.12 3.77
N GLY A 95 -14.16 -8.32 2.72
CA GLY A 95 -15.06 -8.27 1.58
C GLY A 95 -15.08 -9.57 0.78
N LYS A 96 -16.20 -9.88 0.15
CA LYS A 96 -16.32 -11.02 -0.76
C LYS A 96 -15.37 -10.82 -1.96
N GLY A 97 -14.52 -11.80 -2.27
CA GLY A 97 -13.61 -11.76 -3.43
C GLY A 97 -12.33 -10.93 -3.22
N SER A 98 -12.17 -10.29 -2.06
CA SER A 98 -11.03 -9.43 -1.75
C SER A 98 -9.68 -10.17 -1.68
N GLU A 99 -9.71 -11.49 -1.45
CA GLU A 99 -8.55 -12.38 -1.49
C GLU A 99 -7.90 -12.52 -2.87
N GLN A 100 -8.59 -12.12 -3.95
CA GLN A 100 -8.03 -12.17 -5.30
C GLN A 100 -6.98 -11.09 -5.55
N ILE A 101 -7.02 -10.02 -4.76
CA ILE A 101 -6.17 -8.82 -4.91
C ILE A 101 -5.25 -8.67 -3.70
N ILE A 102 -5.70 -9.04 -2.50
CA ILE A 102 -4.98 -8.77 -1.25
C ILE A 102 -4.35 -10.04 -0.66
N ASP A 103 -3.04 -9.99 -0.43
CA ASP A 103 -2.31 -11.02 0.30
C ASP A 103 -2.54 -10.87 1.82
N ARG A 104 -3.46 -11.67 2.36
CA ARG A 104 -3.82 -11.66 3.78
C ARG A 104 -2.67 -12.05 4.71
N ARG A 105 -1.74 -12.89 4.22
CA ARG A 105 -0.55 -13.24 5.01
C ARG A 105 0.35 -12.02 5.13
N GLN A 106 0.60 -11.32 4.03
CA GLN A 106 1.38 -10.09 4.03
C GLN A 106 0.74 -9.02 4.93
N GLU A 107 -0.58 -8.82 4.85
CA GLU A 107 -1.31 -7.88 5.71
C GLU A 107 -1.09 -8.16 7.20
N ILE A 108 -1.22 -9.42 7.62
CA ILE A 108 -0.97 -9.83 9.02
C ILE A 108 0.48 -9.57 9.43
N ILE A 109 1.45 -9.90 8.57
CA ILE A 109 2.87 -9.67 8.82
C ILE A 109 3.14 -8.16 8.99
N ASN A 110 2.55 -7.33 8.14
CA ASN A 110 2.70 -5.89 8.23
C ASN A 110 2.19 -5.37 9.57
N ILE A 111 0.95 -5.72 9.96
CA ILE A 111 0.36 -5.30 11.25
C ILE A 111 1.25 -5.73 12.43
N LEU A 112 1.69 -6.98 12.46
CA LEU A 112 2.53 -7.49 13.55
C LEU A 112 3.88 -6.76 13.60
N THR A 113 4.48 -6.51 12.44
CA THR A 113 5.78 -5.83 12.34
C THR A 113 5.69 -4.37 12.80
N VAL A 114 4.67 -3.63 12.35
CA VAL A 114 4.53 -2.21 12.71
C VAL A 114 4.01 -1.98 14.12
N SER A 115 3.13 -2.85 14.62
CA SER A 115 2.65 -2.77 16.01
C SER A 115 3.77 -3.06 17.01
N ALA A 116 4.71 -3.96 16.69
CA ALA A 116 5.90 -4.19 17.52
C ALA A 116 6.80 -2.95 17.65
N GLN A 117 6.72 -2.01 16.71
CA GLN A 117 7.43 -0.71 16.73
C GLN A 117 6.58 0.42 17.32
N GLY A 118 5.37 0.12 17.82
CA GLY A 118 4.44 1.11 18.36
C GLY A 118 3.90 2.09 17.32
N LEU A 119 3.89 1.72 16.03
CA LEU A 119 3.39 2.58 14.96
C LEU A 119 1.89 2.39 14.69
N CYS A 120 1.33 1.27 15.12
CA CYS A 120 -0.11 1.01 15.13
C CYS A 120 -0.54 0.14 16.32
N PRO A 121 -1.84 0.04 16.61
CA PRO A 121 -2.33 -0.86 17.65
C PRO A 121 -2.06 -2.34 17.34
N PRO A 122 -1.99 -3.19 18.37
CA PRO A 122 -1.69 -4.61 18.19
C PRO A 122 -2.84 -5.37 17.52
N LEU A 123 -2.47 -6.48 16.86
CA LEU A 123 -3.40 -7.50 16.40
C LEU A 123 -3.76 -8.42 17.58
N TYR A 124 -5.03 -8.44 17.98
CA TYR A 124 -5.52 -9.27 19.09
C TYR A 124 -5.91 -10.69 18.65
N GLY A 125 -6.39 -10.84 17.43
CA GLY A 125 -6.84 -12.14 16.95
C GLY A 125 -7.21 -12.15 15.47
N ARG A 126 -7.41 -13.37 14.97
CA ARG A 126 -7.84 -13.68 13.61
C ARG A 126 -9.07 -14.58 13.67
N PHE A 127 -9.92 -14.50 12.67
CA PHE A 127 -11.06 -15.41 12.51
C PHE A 127 -11.22 -15.79 11.04
N ARG A 128 -12.12 -16.73 10.72
CA ARG A 128 -12.20 -17.37 9.39
C ARG A 128 -12.20 -16.38 8.23
N ASN A 129 -12.86 -15.24 8.41
CA ASN A 129 -13.00 -14.21 7.39
C ASN A 129 -12.64 -12.81 7.91
N GLY A 130 -11.64 -12.68 8.80
CA GLY A 130 -11.24 -11.36 9.26
C GLY A 130 -10.22 -11.29 10.40
N LEU A 131 -10.06 -10.08 10.94
CA LEU A 131 -9.08 -9.70 11.95
C LEU A 131 -9.74 -8.90 13.08
N VAL A 132 -9.17 -9.01 14.28
CA VAL A 132 -9.45 -8.12 15.42
C VAL A 132 -8.16 -7.44 15.85
N TYR A 133 -8.11 -6.11 15.75
CA TYR A 133 -6.96 -5.30 16.14
C TYR A 133 -7.42 -4.05 16.88
N GLY A 134 -6.50 -3.33 17.53
CA GLY A 134 -6.85 -2.14 18.30
C GLY A 134 -7.42 -1.02 17.42
N TYR A 135 -8.38 -0.29 17.98
CA TYR A 135 -8.97 0.87 17.32
C TYR A 135 -8.07 2.10 17.49
N ILE A 136 -7.95 2.92 16.44
CA ILE A 136 -7.25 4.20 16.49
C ILE A 136 -8.30 5.29 16.62
N ASP A 137 -8.27 6.05 17.71
CA ASP A 137 -9.15 7.19 17.92
C ASP A 137 -8.70 8.38 17.04
N GLY A 138 -9.67 8.99 16.34
CA GLY A 138 -9.44 10.17 15.52
C GLY A 138 -10.45 10.30 14.38
N SER A 139 -10.19 11.24 13.49
CA SER A 139 -10.93 11.43 12.24
C SER A 139 -10.02 11.15 11.05
N ILE A 140 -10.59 10.61 9.97
CA ILE A 140 -9.90 10.47 8.69
C ILE A 140 -9.53 11.88 8.19
N TYR A 141 -8.35 12.02 7.58
CA TYR A 141 -7.96 13.27 6.94
C TYR A 141 -8.91 13.64 5.81
N SER A 142 -9.10 14.91 5.53
CA SER A 142 -9.65 15.38 4.24
C SER A 142 -8.53 15.76 3.27
N VAL A 143 -8.88 15.92 1.99
CA VAL A 143 -7.96 16.47 0.96
C VAL A 143 -7.46 17.88 1.35
N ASP A 144 -8.26 18.67 2.07
CA ASP A 144 -7.83 19.98 2.57
C ASP A 144 -6.81 19.84 3.70
N GLU A 145 -7.01 18.88 4.60
CA GLU A 145 -6.10 18.63 5.71
C GLU A 145 -4.75 18.04 5.28
N MET A 146 -4.71 17.33 4.15
CA MET A 146 -3.45 16.92 3.51
C MET A 146 -2.55 18.12 3.17
N ARG A 147 -3.13 19.31 2.98
CA ARG A 147 -2.44 20.56 2.61
C ARG A 147 -2.16 21.47 3.80
N ASP A 148 -2.66 21.14 4.99
CA ASP A 148 -2.35 21.90 6.19
C ASP A 148 -0.87 21.68 6.58
N PRO A 149 -0.03 22.73 6.61
CA PRO A 149 1.42 22.55 6.81
C PRO A 149 1.79 21.85 8.11
N HIS A 150 0.99 21.97 9.16
CA HIS A 150 1.23 21.33 10.44
C HIS A 150 0.88 19.84 10.37
N LYS A 151 -0.34 19.51 9.91
CA LYS A 151 -0.78 18.11 9.75
C LYS A 151 0.10 17.34 8.77
N SER A 152 0.47 17.92 7.63
CA SER A 152 1.37 17.25 6.68
C SER A 152 2.76 17.00 7.29
N ALA A 153 3.24 17.87 8.18
CA ALA A 153 4.49 17.64 8.90
C ALA A 153 4.39 16.47 9.89
N LEU A 154 3.22 16.21 10.49
CA LEU A 154 2.98 14.99 11.29
C LEU A 154 3.11 13.74 10.43
N VAL A 155 2.52 13.76 9.23
CA VAL A 155 2.62 12.66 8.26
C VAL A 155 4.07 12.42 7.83
N ALA A 156 4.81 13.48 7.50
CA ALA A 156 6.24 13.38 7.14
C ALA A 156 7.06 12.69 8.23
N LYS A 157 6.86 13.08 9.49
CA LYS A 157 7.56 12.50 10.65
C LYS A 157 7.15 11.05 10.92
N LYS A 158 5.86 10.73 10.79
CA LYS A 158 5.36 9.35 10.97
C LYS A 158 5.88 8.43 9.86
N LEU A 159 5.87 8.88 8.61
CA LEU A 159 6.39 8.12 7.47
C LEU A 159 7.90 7.92 7.53
N ALA A 160 8.65 8.92 8.03
CA ALA A 160 10.08 8.77 8.32
C ALA A 160 10.34 7.61 9.29
N ARG A 161 9.57 7.49 10.38
CA ARG A 161 9.69 6.38 11.32
C ARG A 161 9.26 5.04 10.70
N TRP A 162 8.20 5.06 9.90
CA TRP A 162 7.72 3.88 9.16
C TRP A 162 8.79 3.31 8.24
N HIS A 163 9.48 4.16 7.46
CA HIS A 163 10.53 3.77 6.53
C HIS A 163 11.78 3.15 7.21
N GLN A 164 11.96 3.33 8.53
CA GLN A 164 13.04 2.72 9.30
C GLN A 164 12.71 1.30 9.80
N VAL A 165 11.47 0.84 9.66
CA VAL A 165 11.06 -0.50 10.07
C VAL A 165 11.69 -1.53 9.13
N ALA A 166 12.29 -2.56 9.71
CA ALA A 166 12.79 -3.71 8.96
C ALA A 166 11.68 -4.76 8.83
N LEU A 167 11.36 -5.15 7.60
CA LEU A 167 10.55 -6.33 7.34
C LEU A 167 11.42 -7.58 7.45
N GLN A 168 10.82 -8.67 7.92
CA GLN A 168 11.46 -9.98 8.04
C GLN A 168 11.27 -10.86 6.79
N GLU A 169 10.58 -10.36 5.75
CA GLU A 169 10.40 -11.00 4.44
C GLU A 169 10.92 -10.08 3.31
N ASP A 170 10.96 -10.59 2.08
CA ASP A 170 11.41 -9.88 0.87
C ASP A 170 12.88 -9.41 0.89
N GLU A 171 13.75 -10.18 1.57
CA GLU A 171 15.20 -10.01 1.52
C GLU A 171 15.84 -11.21 0.81
N VAL A 172 16.85 -10.94 -0.02
CA VAL A 172 17.64 -11.96 -0.71
C VAL A 172 19.08 -11.85 -0.25
N GLU A 173 19.66 -12.97 0.17
CA GLU A 173 21.09 -13.09 0.41
C GLU A 173 21.81 -13.47 -0.88
N GLU A 174 22.66 -12.58 -1.37
CA GLU A 174 23.50 -12.85 -2.54
C GLU A 174 24.95 -12.48 -2.21
N ASN A 175 25.86 -13.45 -2.33
CA ASN A 175 27.28 -13.28 -2.02
C ASN A 175 27.58 -12.72 -0.60
N GLY A 176 26.75 -13.08 0.39
CA GLY A 176 26.88 -12.59 1.77
C GLY A 176 26.37 -11.17 2.00
N VAL A 177 25.65 -10.60 1.04
CA VAL A 177 24.98 -9.30 1.16
C VAL A 177 23.48 -9.51 1.13
N THR A 178 22.80 -9.09 2.19
CA THR A 178 21.34 -9.05 2.25
C THR A 178 20.82 -7.83 1.50
N ARG A 179 19.95 -8.06 0.51
CA ARG A 179 19.32 -7.01 -0.29
C ARG A 179 17.82 -7.05 -0.12
N LYS A 180 17.22 -5.89 0.16
CA LYS A 180 15.77 -5.70 0.15
C LYS A 180 15.26 -5.75 -1.29
N VAL A 181 14.18 -6.47 -1.54
CA VAL A 181 13.60 -6.62 -2.86
C VAL A 181 12.25 -5.92 -2.90
N THR A 182 12.10 -4.99 -3.85
CA THR A 182 10.82 -4.31 -4.06
C THR A 182 9.91 -5.08 -5.02
N LYS A 183 8.60 -5.03 -4.74
CA LYS A 183 7.55 -5.64 -5.57
C LYS A 183 7.00 -4.69 -6.64
N LEU A 184 7.38 -3.40 -6.64
CA LEU A 184 6.78 -2.36 -7.50
C LEU A 184 6.73 -2.76 -8.97
N TRP A 185 7.89 -3.05 -9.56
CA TRP A 185 8.02 -3.37 -10.98
C TRP A 185 7.36 -4.71 -11.33
N SER A 186 7.62 -5.75 -10.52
CA SER A 186 7.02 -7.07 -10.74
C SER A 186 5.50 -7.04 -10.71
N THR A 187 4.90 -6.19 -9.87
CA THR A 187 3.44 -6.01 -9.81
C THR A 187 2.91 -5.34 -11.07
N MET A 188 3.53 -4.25 -11.54
CA MET A 188 3.08 -3.60 -12.78
C MET A 188 3.25 -4.51 -14.01
N TRP A 189 4.36 -5.26 -14.09
CA TRP A 189 4.55 -6.26 -15.15
C TRP A 189 3.51 -7.37 -15.08
N LYS A 190 3.19 -7.87 -13.88
CA LYS A 190 2.10 -8.84 -13.67
C LYS A 190 0.77 -8.34 -14.25
N TRP A 191 0.46 -7.05 -14.08
CA TRP A 191 -0.77 -6.47 -14.57
C TRP A 191 -0.78 -6.23 -16.08
N ILE A 192 0.34 -5.82 -16.67
CA ILE A 192 0.35 -5.43 -18.09
C ILE A 192 0.70 -6.59 -19.05
N GLU A 193 1.39 -7.63 -18.57
CA GLU A 193 1.68 -8.81 -19.38
C GLU A 193 0.42 -9.65 -19.60
N GLN A 194 0.31 -10.23 -20.80
CA GLN A 194 -0.83 -11.03 -21.24
C GLN A 194 -0.33 -12.36 -21.81
N GLY A 195 -1.09 -13.44 -21.64
CA GLY A 195 -0.84 -14.73 -22.30
C GLY A 195 0.45 -15.46 -21.90
N ASP A 196 1.05 -16.19 -22.85
CA ASP A 196 2.27 -17.01 -22.64
C ASP A 196 3.51 -16.18 -22.22
N ASP A 197 3.50 -14.87 -22.46
CA ASP A 197 4.59 -13.96 -22.07
C ASP A 197 4.71 -13.83 -20.55
N VAL A 198 3.59 -13.92 -19.81
CA VAL A 198 3.57 -13.97 -18.34
C VAL A 198 4.41 -15.17 -17.87
N LEU A 199 4.14 -16.36 -18.40
CA LEU A 199 4.89 -17.55 -18.00
C LEU A 199 6.39 -17.41 -18.33
N LYS A 200 6.74 -16.77 -19.46
CA LYS A 200 8.13 -16.54 -19.82
C LYS A 200 8.84 -15.55 -18.89
N TYR A 201 8.25 -14.38 -18.63
CA TYR A 201 8.84 -13.35 -17.75
C TYR A 201 9.05 -13.87 -16.32
N PHE A 202 8.03 -14.54 -15.76
CA PHE A 202 8.05 -15.06 -14.39
C PHE A 202 8.95 -16.30 -14.24
N ASN A 203 8.99 -17.20 -15.22
CA ASN A 203 9.90 -18.37 -15.21
C ASN A 203 11.37 -17.96 -15.37
N GLU A 204 11.68 -16.99 -16.24
CA GLU A 204 13.05 -16.48 -16.40
C GLU A 204 13.58 -15.80 -15.12
N ARG A 205 12.67 -15.33 -14.24
CA ARG A 205 13.01 -14.59 -13.01
C ARG A 205 12.72 -15.35 -11.71
N ASN A 206 12.28 -16.63 -11.76
CA ASN A 206 11.92 -17.46 -10.60
C ASN A 206 10.88 -16.82 -9.65
N ILE A 207 9.88 -16.11 -10.17
CA ILE A 207 8.84 -15.46 -9.37
C ILE A 207 7.53 -16.28 -9.46
N GLY A 208 6.92 -16.62 -8.32
CA GLY A 208 5.76 -17.51 -8.25
C GLY A 208 4.48 -16.97 -8.92
N THR A 209 3.82 -17.80 -9.74
CA THR A 209 2.65 -17.46 -10.55
C THR A 209 1.35 -17.89 -9.87
N HIS A 210 0.80 -17.11 -8.93
CA HIS A 210 -0.54 -17.38 -8.39
C HIS A 210 -1.45 -16.17 -8.63
N SER A 211 -2.54 -16.41 -9.37
CA SER A 211 -3.60 -15.46 -9.76
C SER A 211 -3.11 -14.23 -10.54
N CYS A 212 -2.89 -14.37 -11.85
CA CYS A 212 -2.59 -13.26 -12.76
C CYS A 212 -3.89 -12.52 -13.11
N LEU A 213 -4.18 -11.46 -12.36
CA LEU A 213 -5.05 -10.39 -12.81
C LEU A 213 -4.22 -9.52 -13.78
N SER A 214 -4.60 -9.46 -15.05
CA SER A 214 -3.95 -8.64 -16.07
C SER A 214 -4.96 -7.69 -16.68
N VAL A 215 -4.49 -6.56 -17.23
CA VAL A 215 -5.30 -5.62 -18.01
C VAL A 215 -6.01 -6.41 -19.12
N PRO A 216 -7.35 -6.51 -19.09
CA PRO A 216 -8.12 -7.22 -20.11
C PRO A 216 -7.94 -6.62 -21.50
N THR A 217 -8.00 -7.46 -22.53
CA THR A 217 -8.17 -7.00 -23.91
C THR A 217 -9.63 -6.71 -24.25
N LEU A 218 -10.56 -7.26 -23.47
CA LEU A 218 -12.00 -7.10 -23.64
C LEU A 218 -12.67 -6.93 -22.27
N TYR A 219 -13.44 -5.86 -22.11
CA TYR A 219 -14.28 -5.56 -20.96
C TYR A 219 -15.75 -5.88 -21.26
N ASP A 220 -16.48 -6.37 -20.27
CA ASP A 220 -17.90 -6.74 -20.42
C ASP A 220 -18.81 -5.55 -20.74
N SER A 221 -18.44 -4.36 -20.26
CA SER A 221 -19.17 -3.12 -20.52
C SER A 221 -18.69 -2.47 -21.81
N ALA A 222 -19.58 -2.32 -22.79
CA ALA A 222 -19.30 -1.64 -24.05
C ALA A 222 -18.83 -0.19 -23.85
N LYS A 223 -19.33 0.51 -22.82
CA LYS A 223 -18.87 1.87 -22.47
C LYS A 223 -17.41 1.85 -22.00
N ILE A 224 -17.06 0.90 -21.12
CA ILE A 224 -15.68 0.77 -20.61
C ILE A 224 -14.74 0.38 -21.75
N GLN A 225 -15.15 -0.57 -22.60
CA GLN A 225 -14.37 -0.99 -23.77
C GLN A 225 -14.08 0.19 -24.70
N ASP A 226 -15.09 1.01 -25.02
CA ASP A 226 -14.95 2.17 -25.89
C ASP A 226 -13.97 3.22 -25.31
N ILE A 227 -14.04 3.50 -24.00
CA ILE A 227 -13.08 4.40 -23.34
C ILE A 227 -11.67 3.80 -23.40
N PHE A 228 -11.52 2.51 -23.12
CA PHE A 228 -10.22 1.84 -23.15
C PHE A 228 -9.56 1.91 -24.53
N GLU A 229 -10.27 1.50 -25.57
CA GLU A 229 -9.75 1.46 -26.95
C GLU A 229 -9.46 2.86 -27.52
N LYS A 230 -10.21 3.87 -27.10
CA LYS A 230 -9.96 5.27 -27.51
C LYS A 230 -8.70 5.86 -26.88
N ASN A 231 -8.36 5.47 -25.66
CA ASN A 231 -7.32 6.12 -24.89
C ASN A 231 -6.02 5.33 -24.84
N PHE A 232 -6.06 4.00 -24.93
CA PHE A 232 -4.91 3.17 -24.57
C PHE A 232 -4.52 2.15 -25.64
N ASP A 233 -3.21 1.97 -25.79
CA ASP A 233 -2.60 0.84 -26.49
C ASP A 233 -1.66 0.13 -25.51
N VAL A 234 -2.00 -1.12 -25.17
CA VAL A 234 -1.22 -1.94 -24.21
C VAL A 234 0.23 -2.13 -24.66
N SER A 235 0.49 -2.19 -25.96
CA SER A 235 1.86 -2.32 -26.48
C SER A 235 2.69 -1.05 -26.23
N ILE A 236 2.05 0.13 -26.26
CA ILE A 236 2.69 1.40 -25.94
C ILE A 236 2.91 1.50 -24.43
N LEU A 237 1.91 1.15 -23.62
CA LEU A 237 2.04 1.08 -22.16
C LEU A 237 3.20 0.18 -21.73
N LYS A 238 3.39 -0.98 -22.38
CA LYS A 238 4.52 -1.88 -22.08
C LYS A 238 5.87 -1.23 -22.34
N LYS A 239 6.04 -0.59 -23.49
CA LYS A 239 7.28 0.12 -23.83
C LYS A 239 7.54 1.27 -22.87
N GLU A 240 6.50 1.96 -22.44
CA GLU A 240 6.64 3.04 -21.46
C GLU A 240 7.01 2.53 -20.08
N LEU A 241 6.43 1.42 -19.63
CA LEU A 241 6.81 0.80 -18.37
C LEU A 241 8.28 0.37 -18.37
N GLU A 242 8.78 -0.17 -19.49
CA GLU A 242 10.19 -0.52 -19.66
C GLU A 242 11.11 0.71 -19.59
N TYR A 243 10.74 1.79 -20.27
CA TYR A 243 11.45 3.08 -20.19
C TYR A 243 11.46 3.61 -18.75
N LEU A 244 10.30 3.71 -18.12
CA LEU A 244 10.14 4.24 -16.77
C LEU A 244 10.93 3.40 -15.74
N GLN A 245 10.88 2.07 -15.84
CA GLN A 245 11.66 1.21 -14.98
C GLN A 245 13.17 1.44 -15.17
N THR A 246 13.63 1.55 -16.41
CA THR A 246 15.06 1.77 -16.72
C THR A 246 15.55 3.08 -16.10
N GLU A 247 14.82 4.16 -16.33
CA GLU A 247 15.18 5.49 -15.81
C GLU A 247 15.15 5.53 -14.29
N LEU A 248 14.11 5.01 -13.65
CA LEU A 248 13.97 5.07 -12.19
C LEU A 248 14.89 4.11 -11.45
N SER A 249 15.24 2.96 -12.05
CA SER A 249 16.23 2.05 -11.48
C SER A 249 17.64 2.65 -11.49
N SER A 250 17.93 3.59 -12.40
CA SER A 250 19.23 4.28 -12.47
C SER A 250 19.47 5.26 -11.32
N LEU A 251 18.40 5.66 -10.61
CA LEU A 251 18.48 6.59 -9.48
C LEU A 251 19.08 5.98 -8.22
N ASP A 252 19.18 4.65 -8.14
CA ASP A 252 19.63 3.90 -6.95
C ASP A 252 18.88 4.35 -5.67
N ALA A 253 17.56 4.55 -5.81
CA ALA A 253 16.73 5.07 -4.73
C ALA A 253 16.63 4.06 -3.57
N PRO A 254 16.67 4.52 -2.29
CA PRO A 254 16.60 3.63 -1.16
C PRO A 254 15.33 2.77 -1.12
N ILE A 255 15.50 1.48 -0.87
CA ILE A 255 14.40 0.55 -0.58
C ILE A 255 14.13 0.54 0.92
N VAL A 256 12.89 0.89 1.28
CA VAL A 256 12.39 1.06 2.64
C VAL A 256 11.13 0.25 2.83
N PHE A 257 10.73 -0.02 4.08
CA PHE A 257 9.38 -0.53 4.29
C PHE A 257 8.40 0.62 4.00
N ALA A 258 7.65 0.49 2.91
CA ALA A 258 6.75 1.50 2.39
C ALA A 258 5.30 1.14 2.73
N HIS A 259 4.44 2.15 2.91
CA HIS A 259 2.99 1.98 2.97
C HIS A 259 2.42 1.64 1.60
N ASN A 260 2.94 2.29 0.55
CA ASN A 260 2.57 2.22 -0.87
C ASN A 260 1.18 2.79 -1.22
N ASP A 261 0.29 2.97 -0.25
CA ASP A 261 -1.06 3.50 -0.47
C ASP A 261 -1.46 4.60 0.54
N LEU A 262 -0.65 5.64 0.68
CA LEU A 262 -0.85 6.69 1.70
C LEU A 262 -1.77 7.84 1.25
N LEU A 263 -2.99 7.49 0.85
CA LEU A 263 -4.08 8.43 0.57
C LEU A 263 -4.72 9.00 1.84
N TYR A 264 -5.48 10.09 1.74
CA TYR A 264 -6.09 10.78 2.90
C TYR A 264 -6.96 9.85 3.77
N GLY A 265 -7.68 8.93 3.11
CA GLY A 265 -8.49 7.88 3.74
C GLY A 265 -7.73 6.96 4.69
N ASN A 266 -6.42 6.82 4.49
CA ASN A 266 -5.54 5.94 5.25
C ASN A 266 -4.76 6.67 6.35
N ILE A 267 -5.13 7.93 6.64
CA ILE A 267 -4.50 8.75 7.68
C ILE A 267 -5.57 9.16 8.70
N ILE A 268 -5.38 8.77 9.95
CA ILE A 268 -6.21 9.16 11.08
C ILE A 268 -5.52 10.28 11.86
N TYR A 269 -6.21 11.40 12.01
CA TYR A 269 -5.81 12.50 12.89
C TYR A 269 -6.43 12.35 14.27
N ASN A 270 -5.59 12.27 15.30
CA ASN A 270 -6.02 12.42 16.67
C ASN A 270 -5.74 13.85 17.15
N GLY A 271 -6.79 14.68 17.25
CA GLY A 271 -6.66 16.07 17.68
C GLY A 271 -6.36 16.27 19.17
N GLU A 272 -6.58 15.25 20.02
CA GLU A 272 -6.25 15.33 21.46
C GLU A 272 -4.74 15.20 21.69
N ASN A 273 -4.09 14.34 20.91
CA ASN A 273 -2.66 14.06 21.01
C ASN A 273 -1.81 14.73 19.92
N ASP A 274 -2.44 15.43 18.97
CA ASP A 274 -1.79 16.03 17.80
C ASP A 274 -0.96 15.00 17.01
N GLU A 275 -1.57 13.85 16.72
CA GLU A 275 -0.90 12.70 16.09
C GLU A 275 -1.57 12.28 14.79
N ALA A 276 -0.75 11.98 13.78
CA ALA A 276 -1.14 11.26 12.57
C ALA A 276 -0.79 9.77 12.71
N SER A 277 -1.77 8.90 12.47
CA SER A 277 -1.58 7.45 12.40
C SER A 277 -2.01 6.92 11.05
N PHE A 278 -1.32 5.88 10.56
CA PHE A 278 -1.65 5.25 9.29
C PHE A 278 -2.52 4.02 9.55
N ILE A 279 -3.34 3.65 8.57
CA ILE A 279 -4.17 2.44 8.57
C ILE A 279 -4.13 1.78 7.18
N ASP A 280 -4.69 0.59 7.09
CA ASP A 280 -4.82 -0.20 5.85
C ASP A 280 -3.50 -0.58 5.17
N TYR A 281 -2.76 -1.46 5.84
CA TYR A 281 -1.38 -1.83 5.48
C TYR A 281 -1.29 -2.95 4.44
N GLU A 282 -2.34 -3.19 3.66
CA GLU A 282 -2.42 -4.33 2.74
C GLU A 282 -1.44 -4.24 1.56
N TYR A 283 -1.10 -3.02 1.13
CA TYR A 283 -0.08 -2.76 0.12
C TYR A 283 1.33 -2.62 0.69
N GLY A 284 1.50 -2.69 2.01
CA GLY A 284 2.79 -2.52 2.67
C GLY A 284 3.78 -3.60 2.26
N CYS A 285 4.96 -3.20 1.81
CA CYS A 285 6.09 -4.10 1.51
C CYS A 285 7.39 -3.28 1.39
N TYR A 286 8.51 -3.94 1.08
CA TYR A 286 9.69 -3.19 0.66
C TYR A 286 9.41 -2.46 -0.67
N GLY A 287 9.51 -1.13 -0.64
CA GLY A 287 9.22 -0.23 -1.75
C GLY A 287 10.30 0.84 -1.89
N TYR A 288 10.34 1.51 -3.05
CA TYR A 288 11.20 2.68 -3.19
C TYR A 288 10.65 3.82 -2.33
N ARG A 289 11.52 4.45 -1.54
CA ARG A 289 11.15 5.63 -0.73
C ARG A 289 10.49 6.72 -1.59
N GLY A 290 11.08 7.01 -2.76
CA GLY A 290 10.54 7.96 -3.70
C GLY A 290 9.12 7.64 -4.16
N PHE A 291 8.79 6.36 -4.33
CA PHE A 291 7.45 5.94 -4.72
C PHE A 291 6.43 6.24 -3.62
N ASP A 292 6.72 5.88 -2.37
CA ASP A 292 5.77 6.04 -1.28
C ASP A 292 5.46 7.52 -1.00
N ILE A 293 6.50 8.36 -0.99
CA ILE A 293 6.35 9.81 -0.80
C ILE A 293 5.71 10.46 -2.04
N GLY A 294 6.14 10.08 -3.25
CA GLY A 294 5.58 10.62 -4.49
C GLY A 294 4.11 10.26 -4.67
N ASN A 295 3.74 9.04 -4.26
CA ASN A 295 2.36 8.59 -4.18
C ASN A 295 1.56 9.46 -3.23
N HIS A 296 2.05 9.64 -1.99
CA HIS A 296 1.38 10.50 -1.01
C HIS A 296 1.09 11.90 -1.54
N PHE A 297 2.02 12.52 -2.30
CA PHE A 297 1.77 13.82 -2.93
C PHE A 297 0.76 13.78 -4.07
N ASN A 298 0.72 12.70 -4.87
CA ASN A 298 -0.31 12.52 -5.90
C ASN A 298 -1.72 12.48 -5.28
N GLU A 299 -1.85 11.91 -4.08
CA GLU A 299 -3.13 11.77 -3.37
C GLU A 299 -3.67 13.10 -2.80
N PHE A 300 -2.92 14.21 -2.92
CA PHE A 300 -3.45 15.56 -2.63
C PHE A 300 -4.54 15.98 -3.63
N ALA A 301 -4.62 15.31 -4.78
CA ALA A 301 -5.66 15.52 -5.78
C ALA A 301 -6.99 14.83 -5.41
N GLY A 302 -6.96 13.86 -4.47
CA GLY A 302 -8.10 13.01 -4.12
C GLY A 302 -8.56 12.11 -5.29
N PHE A 303 -9.69 11.41 -5.09
CA PHE A 303 -10.25 10.52 -6.13
C PHE A 303 -10.73 11.28 -7.38
N GLU A 304 -11.12 12.54 -7.21
CA GLU A 304 -11.46 13.46 -8.32
C GLU A 304 -10.26 13.82 -9.20
N CYS A 305 -9.04 13.46 -8.78
CA CYS A 305 -7.81 13.77 -9.50
C CYS A 305 -7.66 15.26 -9.84
N ASP A 306 -8.07 16.13 -8.93
CA ASP A 306 -7.88 17.58 -9.05
C ASP A 306 -6.41 17.96 -8.78
N TYR A 307 -5.56 17.78 -9.79
CA TYR A 307 -4.13 18.04 -9.69
C TYR A 307 -3.77 19.53 -9.57
N SER A 308 -4.75 20.45 -9.60
CA SER A 308 -4.51 21.84 -9.16
C SER A 308 -4.17 21.90 -7.66
N LYS A 309 -4.51 20.85 -6.91
CA LYS A 309 -4.23 20.69 -5.48
C LYS A 309 -2.88 20.04 -5.17
N TYR A 310 -2.18 19.54 -6.19
CA TYR A 310 -0.87 18.92 -6.02
C TYR A 310 0.10 19.90 -5.34
N PRO A 311 0.89 19.49 -4.32
CA PRO A 311 1.68 20.42 -3.54
C PRO A 311 2.78 21.06 -4.37
N GLU A 312 2.87 22.40 -4.32
CA GLU A 312 3.95 23.12 -4.98
C GLU A 312 5.33 22.73 -4.41
N LYS A 313 6.37 22.94 -5.21
CA LYS A 313 7.77 22.63 -4.83
C LYS A 313 8.16 23.19 -3.47
N SER A 314 7.76 24.42 -3.14
CA SER A 314 8.08 25.06 -1.86
C SER A 314 7.46 24.34 -0.65
N PHE A 315 6.26 23.78 -0.82
CA PHE A 315 5.59 22.96 0.18
C PHE A 315 6.27 21.62 0.33
N GLN A 316 6.53 20.93 -0.80
CA GLN A 316 7.24 19.65 -0.81
C GLN A 316 8.61 19.77 -0.12
N TYR A 317 9.38 20.83 -0.38
CA TYR A 317 10.68 21.04 0.27
C TYR A 317 10.58 21.07 1.80
N LYS A 318 9.57 21.75 2.34
CA LYS A 318 9.33 21.79 3.79
C LYS A 318 8.91 20.43 4.32
N TRP A 319 8.07 19.69 3.58
CA TRP A 319 7.67 18.35 3.94
C TRP A 319 8.88 17.40 3.96
N LEU A 320 9.73 17.44 2.94
CA LEU A 320 10.94 16.63 2.81
C LEU A 320 11.99 16.97 3.88
N ASP A 321 12.14 18.25 4.24
CA ASP A 321 12.99 18.65 5.39
C ASP A 321 12.48 18.04 6.69
N ASN A 322 11.17 18.07 6.96
CA ASN A 322 10.58 17.42 8.14
C ASN A 322 10.83 15.91 8.13
N TYR A 323 10.65 15.26 6.98
CA TYR A 323 10.90 13.82 6.80
C TYR A 323 12.37 13.47 7.07
N LEU A 324 13.32 14.22 6.48
CA LEU A 324 14.75 13.96 6.64
C LEU A 324 15.22 14.19 8.08
N ARG A 325 14.75 15.26 8.75
CA ARG A 325 15.02 15.51 10.18
C ARG A 325 14.52 14.37 11.07
N ALA A 326 13.32 13.87 10.79
CA ALA A 326 12.76 12.74 11.54
C ALA A 326 13.50 11.43 11.28
N SER A 327 13.99 11.23 10.05
CA SER A 327 14.77 10.05 9.65
C SER A 327 16.18 10.04 10.20
N SER A 328 16.74 11.21 10.52
CA SER A 328 18.10 11.36 11.05
C SER A 328 18.14 12.48 12.09
N PRO A 329 17.65 12.26 13.33
CA PRO A 329 17.51 13.30 14.34
C PRO A 329 18.81 14.02 14.70
N ASP A 330 19.95 13.32 14.57
CA ASP A 330 21.28 13.85 14.90
C ASP A 330 21.91 14.66 13.76
N ARG A 331 21.26 14.77 12.59
CA ARG A 331 21.77 15.47 11.41
C ARG A 331 20.74 16.49 10.91
N THR A 332 21.18 17.73 10.75
CA THR A 332 20.39 18.74 10.03
C THR A 332 20.52 18.51 8.51
N PRO A 333 19.42 18.35 7.76
CA PRO A 333 19.47 18.23 6.30
C PRO A 333 20.03 19.49 5.66
N THR A 334 20.87 19.31 4.64
CA THR A 334 21.32 20.40 3.77
C THR A 334 20.34 20.61 2.63
N ILE A 335 20.44 21.75 1.92
CA ILE A 335 19.65 22.01 0.72
C ILE A 335 19.89 20.92 -0.33
N ALA A 336 21.14 20.46 -0.48
CA ALA A 336 21.49 19.39 -1.41
C ALA A 336 20.82 18.04 -1.05
N ASP A 337 20.65 17.74 0.24
CA ASP A 337 19.93 16.54 0.67
C ASP A 337 18.44 16.61 0.29
N ILE A 338 17.83 17.79 0.46
CA ILE A 338 16.43 18.04 0.11
C ILE A 338 16.26 18.01 -1.42
N ASP A 339 17.16 18.63 -2.18
CA ASP A 339 17.15 18.62 -3.64
C ASP A 339 17.27 17.19 -4.21
N ALA A 340 18.17 16.39 -3.64
CA ALA A 340 18.35 15.00 -4.05
C ALA A 340 17.08 14.17 -3.79
N LEU A 341 16.49 14.30 -2.60
CA LEU A 341 15.26 13.60 -2.28
C LEU A 341 14.07 14.11 -3.11
N TYR A 342 13.98 15.41 -3.36
CA TYR A 342 12.95 15.99 -4.23
C TYR A 342 13.03 15.38 -5.64
N ASN A 343 14.22 15.31 -6.24
CA ASN A 343 14.39 14.73 -7.58
C ASN A 343 14.01 13.24 -7.62
N GLU A 344 14.33 12.49 -6.57
CA GLU A 344 13.88 11.09 -6.41
C GLU A 344 12.34 11.00 -6.38
N VAL A 345 11.72 11.78 -5.47
CA VAL A 345 10.28 11.76 -5.23
C VAL A 345 9.48 12.20 -6.47
N ASP A 346 9.89 13.30 -7.11
CA ASP A 346 9.19 13.86 -8.27
C ASP A 346 9.19 12.88 -9.45
N ARG A 347 10.31 12.16 -9.65
CA ARG A 347 10.43 11.11 -10.67
C ARG A 347 9.62 9.87 -10.34
N PHE A 348 9.65 9.41 -9.09
CA PHE A 348 8.85 8.25 -8.68
C PHE A 348 7.34 8.54 -8.56
N SER A 349 6.92 9.81 -8.49
CA SER A 349 5.50 10.18 -8.59
C SER A 349 4.89 9.74 -9.94
N LEU A 350 5.71 9.68 -11.00
CA LEU A 350 5.33 9.14 -12.30
C LEU A 350 5.01 7.63 -12.20
N ALA A 351 5.84 6.86 -11.49
CA ALA A 351 5.56 5.45 -11.24
C ALA A 351 4.27 5.23 -10.43
N SER A 352 3.93 6.13 -9.52
CA SER A 352 2.64 6.09 -8.82
C SER A 352 1.45 6.29 -9.78
N HIS A 353 1.51 7.28 -10.69
CA HIS A 353 0.45 7.43 -11.69
C HIS A 353 0.29 6.18 -12.56
N PHE A 354 1.41 5.61 -13.02
CA PHE A 354 1.42 4.41 -13.85
C PHE A 354 0.84 3.20 -13.09
N TYR A 355 1.26 2.99 -11.84
CA TYR A 355 0.81 1.90 -10.98
C TYR A 355 -0.70 1.93 -10.80
N TRP A 356 -1.25 3.07 -10.35
CA TRP A 356 -2.67 3.20 -10.08
C TRP A 356 -3.53 3.26 -11.35
N GLY A 357 -2.96 3.72 -12.47
CA GLY A 357 -3.60 3.64 -13.78
C GLY A 357 -3.79 2.18 -14.23
N LEU A 358 -2.74 1.36 -14.15
CA LEU A 358 -2.83 -0.08 -14.44
C LEU A 358 -3.76 -0.81 -13.46
N TRP A 359 -3.65 -0.52 -12.17
CA TRP A 359 -4.53 -1.07 -11.15
C TRP A 359 -5.99 -0.81 -11.50
N ALA A 360 -6.34 0.42 -11.89
CA ALA A 360 -7.70 0.78 -12.22
C ALA A 360 -8.20 0.08 -13.49
N MET A 361 -7.35 -0.06 -14.52
CA MET A 361 -7.68 -0.86 -15.70
C MET A 361 -8.01 -2.32 -15.35
N VAL A 362 -7.27 -2.93 -14.43
CA VAL A 362 -7.55 -4.28 -13.93
C VAL A 362 -8.90 -4.30 -13.18
N GLN A 363 -9.08 -3.36 -12.24
CA GLN A 363 -10.28 -3.28 -11.41
C GLN A 363 -11.57 -3.02 -12.19
N ALA A 364 -11.51 -2.33 -13.33
CA ALA A 364 -12.65 -2.09 -14.20
C ALA A 364 -13.34 -3.38 -14.71
N SER A 365 -12.69 -4.54 -14.58
CA SER A 365 -13.26 -5.85 -14.92
C SER A 365 -13.61 -6.74 -13.73
N LEU A 366 -13.11 -6.42 -12.53
CA LEU A 366 -13.13 -7.33 -11.38
C LEU A 366 -13.92 -6.80 -10.19
N SER A 367 -13.99 -5.48 -10.06
CA SER A 367 -14.55 -4.85 -8.87
C SER A 367 -16.07 -4.77 -8.95
N ASP A 368 -16.73 -5.18 -7.86
CA ASP A 368 -18.18 -4.99 -7.67
C ASP A 368 -18.52 -3.60 -7.10
N ILE A 369 -17.51 -2.73 -6.91
CA ILE A 369 -17.68 -1.38 -6.36
C ILE A 369 -18.16 -0.43 -7.47
N ASP A 370 -19.17 0.38 -7.16
CA ASP A 370 -19.64 1.46 -8.05
C ASP A 370 -18.64 2.62 -8.05
N PHE A 371 -17.57 2.46 -8.84
CA PHE A 371 -16.52 3.44 -9.09
C PHE A 371 -16.10 3.39 -10.56
N ASP A 372 -15.93 4.55 -11.20
CA ASP A 372 -15.54 4.61 -12.61
C ASP A 372 -14.02 4.42 -12.79
N TYR A 373 -13.59 3.16 -12.62
CA TYR A 373 -12.19 2.76 -12.70
C TYR A 373 -11.52 3.13 -14.03
N MET A 374 -12.23 3.01 -15.16
CA MET A 374 -11.63 3.28 -16.47
C MET A 374 -11.41 4.77 -16.69
N SER A 375 -12.36 5.63 -16.30
CA SER A 375 -12.16 7.08 -16.32
C SER A 375 -11.05 7.51 -15.36
N TYR A 376 -10.97 6.90 -14.18
CA TYR A 376 -9.87 7.13 -13.25
C TYR A 376 -8.50 6.76 -13.86
N ALA A 377 -8.41 5.63 -14.58
CA ALA A 377 -7.18 5.26 -15.29
C ALA A 377 -6.75 6.34 -16.30
N VAL A 378 -7.70 6.89 -17.07
CA VAL A 378 -7.45 8.00 -18.01
C VAL A 378 -6.91 9.23 -17.28
N LEU A 379 -7.50 9.62 -16.14
CA LEU A 379 -7.02 10.76 -15.35
C LEU A 379 -5.59 10.55 -14.82
N ARG A 380 -5.27 9.35 -14.31
CA ARG A 380 -3.92 9.01 -13.81
C ARG A 380 -2.89 9.06 -14.94
N PHE A 381 -3.16 8.43 -16.08
CA PHE A 381 -2.25 8.44 -17.22
C PHE A 381 -2.13 9.81 -17.91
N SER A 382 -3.17 10.64 -17.85
CA SER A 382 -3.12 12.02 -18.37
C SER A 382 -2.17 12.88 -17.57
N GLU A 383 -2.24 12.80 -16.25
CA GLU A 383 -1.31 13.53 -15.39
C GLU A 383 0.10 12.96 -15.46
N TYR A 384 0.27 11.64 -15.61
CA TYR A 384 1.57 11.03 -15.92
C TYR A 384 2.22 11.70 -17.14
N GLU A 385 1.51 11.80 -18.27
CA GLU A 385 2.06 12.41 -19.49
C GLU A 385 2.43 13.87 -19.30
N LYS A 386 1.59 14.62 -18.61
CA LYS A 386 1.83 16.03 -18.30
C LYS A 386 3.09 16.20 -17.46
N ARG A 387 3.17 15.48 -16.33
CA ARG A 387 4.31 15.57 -15.40
C ARG A 387 5.59 15.00 -15.99
N LYS A 388 5.53 13.94 -16.78
CA LYS A 388 6.71 13.36 -17.44
C LYS A 388 7.48 14.41 -18.24
N ARG A 389 6.78 15.29 -18.97
CA ARG A 389 7.40 16.39 -19.73
C ARG A 389 8.12 17.42 -18.85
N GLU A 390 7.69 17.58 -17.60
CA GLU A 390 8.26 18.52 -16.65
C GLU A 390 9.46 17.90 -15.91
N VAL A 391 9.37 16.61 -15.59
CA VAL A 391 10.28 15.88 -14.70
C VAL A 391 11.38 15.11 -15.45
N MET A 392 11.08 14.57 -16.63
CA MET A 392 12.02 13.82 -17.48
C MET A 392 12.53 14.75 -18.60
N HIS A 393 13.79 15.18 -18.48
CA HIS A 393 14.39 16.21 -19.35
C HIS A 393 15.03 15.67 -20.65
N ASP A 394 15.06 14.36 -20.84
CA ASP A 394 15.69 13.69 -21.99
C ASP A 394 14.76 13.57 -23.22
N GLY A 395 13.45 13.87 -23.06
CA GLY A 395 12.45 13.71 -24.12
C GLY A 395 12.22 12.25 -24.53
N GLY A 396 12.64 11.29 -23.70
CA GLY A 396 12.44 9.86 -23.88
C GLY A 396 11.00 9.40 -23.56
N GLY A 397 10.75 8.11 -23.78
CA GLY A 397 9.44 7.49 -23.54
C GLY A 397 8.43 7.65 -24.69
N PHE A 398 7.25 7.05 -24.52
CA PHE A 398 6.13 7.02 -25.45
C PHE A 398 4.90 7.69 -24.81
N SER A 399 4.05 8.31 -25.62
CA SER A 399 2.77 8.85 -25.15
C SER A 399 1.84 7.69 -24.79
N VAL A 400 1.50 7.54 -23.51
CA VAL A 400 0.64 6.46 -23.02
C VAL A 400 -0.85 6.68 -23.26
N ILE A 401 -1.22 7.90 -23.66
CA ILE A 401 -2.56 8.22 -24.14
C ILE A 401 -2.51 8.43 -25.65
N LEU A 402 -3.42 7.76 -26.35
CA LEU A 402 -3.69 7.99 -27.76
C LEU A 402 -4.28 9.38 -27.91
N ALA A 403 -3.53 10.31 -28.53
CA ALA A 403 -3.95 11.69 -28.63
C ALA A 403 -5.29 11.83 -29.39
N ASP A 404 -6.28 12.44 -28.75
CA ASP A 404 -7.20 13.33 -29.44
C ASP A 404 -6.65 14.74 -29.20
N SER A 405 -5.91 15.28 -30.17
CA SER A 405 -5.51 16.69 -30.16
C SER A 405 -6.77 17.55 -30.00
N ASP A 406 -6.79 18.43 -28.99
CA ASP A 406 -7.79 19.49 -28.79
C ASP A 406 -9.06 19.22 -27.96
N LYS A 407 -8.99 18.41 -26.90
CA LYS A 407 -9.95 18.59 -25.80
C LYS A 407 -9.21 18.84 -24.49
N ASN A 408 -9.34 20.08 -23.99
CA ASN A 408 -9.43 20.33 -22.56
C ASN A 408 -10.56 19.44 -22.05
N ILE A 409 -10.22 18.21 -21.64
CA ILE A 409 -11.11 17.41 -20.80
C ILE A 409 -11.08 18.18 -19.48
N ASP A 410 -12.12 18.98 -19.23
CA ASP A 410 -12.33 19.58 -17.92
C ASP A 410 -12.55 18.41 -16.94
N PRO A 411 -11.66 18.17 -15.96
CA PRO A 411 -11.81 17.07 -15.01
C PRO A 411 -13.17 17.12 -14.29
N ILE A 412 -13.78 18.31 -14.21
CA ILE A 412 -15.04 18.58 -13.54
C ILE A 412 -16.25 18.01 -14.32
N GLU A 413 -16.19 17.91 -15.65
CA GLU A 413 -17.35 17.44 -16.45
C GLU A 413 -17.59 15.92 -16.31
N ILE A 414 -16.60 15.14 -15.88
CA ILE A 414 -16.76 13.69 -15.63
C ILE A 414 -17.23 13.43 -14.19
N ALA A 415 -16.89 14.31 -13.24
CA ALA A 415 -17.27 14.19 -11.83
C ALA A 415 -18.68 14.72 -11.51
N CYS A 416 -19.20 15.66 -12.31
CA CYS A 416 -20.40 16.42 -11.93
C CYS A 416 -21.75 15.70 -12.07
N GLU A 417 -21.84 14.48 -12.61
CA GLU A 417 -23.16 13.81 -12.76
C GLU A 417 -23.63 13.03 -11.52
N ARG A 418 -22.90 12.97 -10.40
CA ARG A 418 -23.34 12.16 -9.23
C ARG A 418 -23.13 12.75 -7.84
N THR A 419 -23.16 14.08 -7.69
CA THR A 419 -23.16 14.73 -6.35
C THR A 419 -24.53 15.22 -5.88
N VAL A 420 -25.60 14.56 -6.30
CA VAL A 420 -26.96 14.82 -5.81
C VAL A 420 -27.62 13.48 -5.48
N GLU A 421 -27.18 12.80 -4.42
CA GLU A 421 -27.94 11.78 -3.67
C GLU A 421 -27.08 11.17 -2.52
N LEU A 422 -26.43 12.00 -1.69
CA LEU A 422 -25.84 11.55 -0.40
C LEU A 422 -26.01 12.59 0.73
N GLU A 423 -27.08 13.37 0.68
CA GLU A 423 -27.61 14.08 1.84
C GLU A 423 -29.05 13.59 2.08
N GLU A 424 -29.20 12.49 2.82
CA GLU A 424 -30.30 12.21 3.76
C GLU A 424 -29.99 11.01 4.67
#